data_AF-S9S957-F1
#
_entry.id   AF-S9S957-F1
#
_cell.length_a   1.000
_cell.length_b   1.000
_cell.length_c   1.000
_cell.angle_alpha   90.00
_cell.angle_beta   90.00
_cell.angle_gamma   90.00
#
_symmetry.space_group_name_H-M   'P 1'
#
loop_
_entity.id
_entity.type
_entity.pdbx_description
1 polymer ?
#
loop_
_entity_poly.entity_id
_entity_poly.type
_entity_poly.pdbx_seq_one_letter_code
_entity_poly.pdbx_strand_id
1 'polypeptide(L)'
;MRRVAVLLAALAVAGAARADIAWQTMRMAPGSLMVIEDEDGGVVSHVARGREGGLFRFDTYEGREARVVFAGSYYTTQRGEVVREVSAGGAVTRFEPFRCARTAGVCDYVILHPEGFRELRRRVTLETPGGLAWKEWGLDGRIATGALELDRIGAALSGWRRDHRSGRRIRSRRILMALR
;
A
#
# COMPACT_ATOMS: atom_id res chain seq x y z
N MET A 1 -51.40 -40.46 -7.58
CA MET A 1 -50.23 -40.31 -6.68
C MET A 1 -49.01 -40.60 -7.54
N ARG A 2 -48.02 -39.74 -7.79
CA ARG A 2 -47.26 -38.80 -6.95
C ARG A 2 -46.49 -37.90 -7.94
N ARG A 3 -46.65 -36.57 -7.89
CA ARG A 3 -45.85 -35.64 -8.71
C ARG A 3 -44.48 -35.47 -8.04
N VAL A 4 -43.40 -35.84 -8.72
CA VAL A 4 -42.03 -35.57 -8.25
C VAL A 4 -41.66 -34.19 -8.78
N ALA A 5 -41.73 -33.18 -7.91
CA ALA A 5 -41.17 -31.87 -8.17
C ALA A 5 -39.67 -31.92 -7.86
N VAL A 6 -38.82 -31.81 -8.88
CA VAL A 6 -37.38 -31.63 -8.71
C VAL A 6 -37.12 -30.13 -8.56
N LEU A 7 -36.92 -29.66 -7.32
CA LEU A 7 -36.34 -28.35 -7.07
C LEU A 7 -34.83 -28.44 -7.31
N LEU A 8 -34.36 -27.88 -8.43
CA LEU A 8 -32.96 -27.54 -8.61
C LEU A 8 -32.65 -26.31 -7.75
N ALA A 9 -32.06 -26.53 -6.58
CA ALA A 9 -31.42 -25.47 -5.82
C ALA A 9 -30.14 -25.04 -6.55
N ALA A 10 -30.21 -23.94 -7.29
CA ALA A 10 -29.04 -23.25 -7.79
C ALA A 10 -28.27 -22.67 -6.60
N LEU A 11 -27.29 -23.41 -6.09
CA LEU A 11 -26.26 -22.89 -5.20
C LEU A 11 -25.44 -21.86 -5.99
N ALA A 12 -25.89 -20.61 -5.97
CA ALA A 12 -25.06 -19.48 -6.30
C ALA A 12 -23.96 -19.41 -5.23
N VAL A 13 -22.84 -20.09 -5.47
CA VAL A 13 -21.58 -19.77 -4.81
C VAL A 13 -21.21 -18.39 -5.34
N ALA A 14 -21.72 -17.35 -4.69
CA ALA A 14 -21.16 -16.03 -4.80
C ALA A 14 -19.72 -16.16 -4.30
N GLY A 15 -18.79 -16.39 -5.23
CA GLY A 15 -17.38 -16.28 -4.95
C GLY A 15 -17.19 -14.90 -4.38
N ALA A 16 -16.92 -14.82 -3.08
CA ALA A 16 -16.51 -13.57 -2.45
C ALA A 16 -15.41 -13.01 -3.35
N ALA A 17 -15.65 -11.84 -3.95
CA ALA A 17 -14.67 -11.21 -4.81
C ALA A 17 -13.37 -11.17 -4.01
N ARG A 18 -12.41 -11.97 -4.44
CA ARG A 18 -11.10 -12.04 -3.79
C ARG A 18 -10.58 -10.62 -3.79
N ALA A 19 -10.26 -10.08 -2.61
CA ALA A 19 -9.79 -8.71 -2.51
C ALA A 19 -8.48 -8.61 -3.32
N ASP A 20 -8.54 -8.03 -4.51
CA ASP A 20 -7.34 -7.72 -5.27
C ASP A 20 -6.63 -6.59 -4.51
N ILE A 21 -5.57 -6.97 -3.81
CA ILE A 21 -4.76 -6.04 -3.01
C ILE A 21 -3.89 -5.14 -3.90
N ALA A 22 -3.85 -5.40 -5.22
CA ALA A 22 -3.21 -4.51 -6.16
C ALA A 22 -3.91 -3.15 -6.16
N TRP A 23 -3.10 -2.10 -6.14
CA TRP A 23 -3.59 -0.77 -6.41
C TRP A 23 -3.57 -0.53 -7.91
N GLN A 24 -4.73 -0.19 -8.48
CA GLN A 24 -4.89 0.21 -9.87
C GLN A 24 -4.33 1.61 -10.06
N THR A 25 -3.00 1.75 -10.01
CA THR A 25 -2.30 3.05 -10.00
C THR A 25 -2.71 3.93 -11.18
N MET A 26 -3.01 3.32 -12.32
CA MET A 26 -3.47 4.02 -13.53
C MET A 26 -4.77 4.81 -13.36
N ARG A 27 -5.58 4.51 -12.33
CA ARG A 27 -6.79 5.27 -11.98
C ARG A 27 -6.47 6.61 -11.32
N MET A 28 -5.21 6.84 -10.91
CA MET A 28 -4.73 8.11 -10.37
C MET A 28 -4.12 8.93 -11.51
N ALA A 29 -4.96 9.61 -12.28
CA ALA A 29 -4.50 10.52 -13.34
C ALA A 29 -3.62 11.65 -12.75
N PRO A 30 -2.69 12.24 -13.53
CA PRO A 30 -1.87 13.36 -13.07
C PRO A 30 -2.71 14.48 -12.41
N GLY A 31 -2.30 14.90 -11.22
CA GLY A 31 -3.04 15.85 -10.39
C GLY A 31 -4.09 15.23 -9.46
N SER A 32 -4.30 13.91 -9.49
CA SER A 32 -5.06 13.21 -8.44
C SER A 32 -4.33 13.32 -7.09
N LEU A 33 -5.11 13.43 -6.02
CA LEU A 33 -4.62 13.66 -4.66
C LEU A 33 -5.23 12.64 -3.69
N MET A 34 -4.38 12.04 -2.87
CA MET A 34 -4.79 11.25 -1.71
C MET A 34 -4.15 11.85 -0.46
N VAL A 35 -4.94 12.11 0.59
CA VAL A 35 -4.44 12.64 1.86
C VAL A 35 -4.73 11.66 2.98
N ILE A 36 -3.70 11.30 3.73
CA ILE A 36 -3.75 10.39 4.87
C ILE A 36 -3.37 11.16 6.13
N GLU A 37 -4.16 10.97 7.18
CA GLU A 37 -3.92 11.49 8.53
C GLU A 37 -3.68 10.31 9.48
N ASP A 38 -2.66 10.42 10.33
CA ASP A 38 -2.42 9.49 11.43
C ASP A 38 -3.10 9.94 12.74
N GLU A 39 -3.18 9.03 13.71
CA GLU A 39 -3.83 9.29 15.00
C GLU A 39 -3.12 10.34 15.86
N ASP A 40 -1.85 10.64 15.56
CA ASP A 40 -1.05 11.69 16.23
C ASP A 40 -1.24 13.06 15.54
N GLY A 41 -2.06 13.15 14.49
CA GLY A 41 -2.33 14.36 13.72
C GLY A 41 -1.33 14.65 12.60
N GLY A 42 -0.41 13.71 12.32
CA GLY A 42 0.48 13.76 11.16
C GLY A 42 -0.32 13.64 9.86
N VAL A 43 -0.04 14.49 8.88
CA VAL A 43 -0.74 14.51 7.59
C VAL A 43 0.25 14.35 6.44
N VAL A 44 -0.03 13.41 5.56
CA VAL A 44 0.75 13.14 4.35
C VAL A 44 -0.17 13.19 3.13
N SER A 45 0.22 14.00 2.15
CA SER A 45 -0.44 14.12 0.85
C SER A 45 0.35 13.40 -0.22
N HIS A 46 -0.31 12.60 -1.04
CA HIS A 46 0.24 11.88 -2.18
C HIS A 46 -0.36 12.45 -3.47
N VAL A 47 0.45 13.12 -4.28
CA VAL A 47 0.03 13.79 -5.51
C VAL A 47 0.53 13.00 -6.71
N ALA A 48 -0.39 12.49 -7.54
CA ALA A 48 -0.03 11.79 -8.77
C ALA A 48 0.62 12.75 -9.77
N ARG A 49 1.81 12.41 -10.27
CA ARG A 49 2.56 13.22 -11.26
C ARG A 49 2.52 12.63 -12.67
N GLY A 50 1.99 11.42 -12.83
CA GLY A 50 1.95 10.71 -14.10
C GLY A 50 3.04 9.65 -14.20
N ARG A 51 3.50 9.38 -15.42
CA ARG A 51 4.48 8.33 -15.71
C ARG A 51 5.86 8.90 -15.96
N GLU A 52 6.88 8.24 -15.42
CA GLU A 52 8.29 8.55 -15.62
C GLU A 52 9.06 7.23 -15.70
N GLY A 53 9.78 7.00 -16.80
CA GLY A 53 10.53 5.75 -17.01
C GLY A 53 9.67 4.47 -16.91
N GLY A 54 8.42 4.52 -17.35
CA GLY A 54 7.48 3.39 -17.28
C GLY A 54 6.81 3.17 -15.92
N LEU A 55 7.22 3.91 -14.88
CA LEU A 55 6.65 3.85 -13.53
C LEU A 55 5.70 5.03 -13.29
N PHE A 56 4.76 4.87 -12.36
CA PHE A 56 3.88 5.94 -11.90
C PHE A 56 4.52 6.67 -10.72
N ARG A 57 4.70 7.98 -10.86
CA ARG A 57 5.30 8.83 -9.84
C ARG A 57 4.24 9.51 -8.99
N PHE A 58 4.47 9.52 -7.69
CA PHE A 58 3.72 10.30 -6.72
C PHE A 58 4.67 11.17 -5.92
N ASP A 59 4.35 12.45 -5.79
CA ASP A 59 5.05 13.35 -4.87
C ASP A 59 4.36 13.27 -3.50
N THR A 60 5.17 13.22 -2.44
CA THR A 60 4.71 13.22 -1.06
C THR A 60 5.00 14.54 -0.40
N TYR A 61 4.00 15.06 0.32
CA TYR A 61 4.14 16.27 1.11
C TYR A 61 3.65 16.02 2.53
N GLU A 62 4.36 16.56 3.51
CA GLU A 62 4.02 16.48 4.93
C GLU A 62 3.47 17.80 5.43
N GLY A 63 2.49 17.73 6.32
CA GLY A 63 1.90 18.87 7.00
C GLY A 63 0.49 19.21 6.52
N ARG A 64 -0.05 20.29 7.11
CA ARG A 64 -1.41 20.79 6.85
C ARG A 64 -1.34 22.20 6.30
N GLU A 65 -2.24 22.50 5.35
CA GLU A 65 -2.55 23.86 4.87
C GLU A 65 -1.32 24.76 4.63
N ALA A 66 -1.10 25.79 5.46
CA ALA A 66 -0.07 26.81 5.29
C ALA A 66 1.37 26.32 5.52
N ARG A 67 1.57 25.06 5.95
CA ARG A 67 2.89 24.44 6.16
C ARG A 67 2.93 23.05 5.54
N VAL A 68 2.92 23.02 4.22
CA VAL A 68 3.09 21.79 3.42
C VAL A 68 4.52 21.75 2.90
N VAL A 69 5.29 20.75 3.33
CA VAL A 69 6.70 20.57 2.96
C VAL A 69 6.84 19.38 2.03
N PHE A 70 7.59 19.52 0.95
CA PHE A 70 7.91 18.41 0.07
C PHE A 70 8.79 17.40 0.82
N ALA A 71 8.31 16.16 0.95
CA ALA A 71 9.02 15.08 1.63
C ALA A 71 9.79 14.18 0.65
N GLY A 72 9.39 14.16 -0.62
CA GLY A 72 10.02 13.34 -1.65
C GLY A 72 9.03 12.82 -2.67
N SER A 73 9.44 11.78 -3.40
CA SER A 73 8.62 11.09 -4.38
C SER A 73 8.76 9.59 -4.25
N TYR A 74 7.73 8.83 -4.59
CA TYR A 74 7.80 7.39 -4.74
C TYR A 74 7.25 6.95 -6.09
N TYR A 75 7.76 5.82 -6.57
CA TYR A 75 7.50 5.32 -7.91
C TYR A 75 6.92 3.92 -7.80
N THR A 76 5.82 3.70 -8.52
CA THR A 76 5.08 2.44 -8.45
C THR A 76 4.87 1.81 -9.82
N THR A 77 4.67 0.50 -9.82
CA THR A 77 4.15 -0.20 -10.99
C THR A 77 2.66 0.07 -11.18
N GLN A 78 2.07 -0.47 -12.26
CA GLN A 78 0.63 -0.43 -12.48
C GLN A 78 -0.20 -1.11 -11.38
N ARG A 79 0.40 -2.04 -10.62
CA ARG A 79 -0.22 -2.74 -9.49
C ARG A 79 0.04 -2.07 -8.14
N GLY A 80 0.71 -0.90 -8.15
CA GLY A 80 1.00 -0.12 -6.94
C GLY A 80 2.11 -0.67 -6.07
N GLU A 81 2.95 -1.55 -6.63
CA GLU A 81 4.18 -2.00 -5.98
C GLU A 81 5.22 -0.88 -6.04
N VAL A 82 5.76 -0.48 -4.88
CA VAL A 82 6.76 0.59 -4.78
C VAL A 82 8.12 0.05 -5.23
N VAL A 83 8.67 0.66 -6.28
CA VAL A 83 9.96 0.28 -6.88
C VAL A 83 11.11 1.08 -6.28
N ARG A 84 10.87 2.38 -6.05
CA ARG A 84 11.84 3.28 -5.44
C ARG A 84 11.18 4.46 -4.77
N GLU A 85 11.90 5.02 -3.81
CA GLU A 85 11.60 6.26 -3.11
C GLU A 85 12.78 7.22 -3.29
N VAL A 86 12.48 8.50 -3.43
CA VAL A 86 13.44 9.59 -3.60
C VAL A 86 13.13 10.62 -2.52
N SER A 87 14.05 10.87 -1.61
CA SER A 87 13.85 11.88 -0.56
C SER A 87 13.81 13.29 -1.15
N ALA A 88 13.38 14.27 -0.36
CA ALA A 88 13.43 15.68 -0.74
C ALA A 88 14.83 16.16 -1.17
N GLY A 89 15.90 15.58 -0.58
CA GLY A 89 17.29 15.84 -0.93
C GLY A 89 17.83 15.04 -2.12
N GLY A 90 16.99 14.22 -2.77
CA GLY A 90 17.36 13.42 -3.94
C GLY A 90 17.99 12.07 -3.63
N ALA A 91 18.08 11.67 -2.35
CA ALA A 91 18.62 10.36 -1.98
C ALA A 91 17.64 9.25 -2.40
N VAL A 92 18.14 8.18 -3.03
CA VAL A 92 17.30 7.15 -3.65
C VAL A 92 17.37 5.85 -2.87
N THR A 93 16.21 5.34 -2.48
CA THR A 93 16.03 3.99 -1.91
C THR A 93 15.31 3.10 -2.93
N ARG A 94 15.78 1.86 -3.13
CA ARG A 94 15.17 0.90 -4.08
C ARG A 94 14.77 -0.40 -3.40
N PHE A 95 13.77 -1.08 -3.97
CA PHE A 95 13.22 -2.33 -3.42
C PHE A 95 13.33 -3.47 -4.45
N GLU A 96 13.98 -4.58 -4.08
CA GLU A 96 14.30 -5.69 -4.98
C GLU A 96 14.03 -7.07 -4.36
N PRO A 97 13.06 -7.88 -4.85
CA PRO A 97 12.06 -7.51 -5.83
C PRO A 97 11.02 -6.56 -5.23
N PHE A 98 10.54 -5.60 -6.03
CA PHE A 98 9.57 -4.58 -5.59
C PHE A 98 8.16 -5.10 -5.29
N ARG A 99 7.88 -6.39 -5.50
CA ARG A 99 6.51 -6.97 -5.54
C ARG A 99 5.92 -7.41 -4.19
N CYS A 100 6.56 -7.08 -3.07
CA CYS A 100 6.21 -7.70 -1.79
C CYS A 100 5.03 -7.03 -1.07
N ALA A 101 4.67 -5.79 -1.43
CA ALA A 101 3.66 -5.02 -0.70
C ALA A 101 2.23 -5.34 -1.15
N ARG A 102 2.03 -5.67 -2.43
CA ARG A 102 0.72 -5.95 -3.04
C ARG A 102 0.59 -7.38 -3.60
N THR A 103 1.46 -8.30 -3.17
CA THR A 103 1.37 -9.72 -3.52
C THR A 103 1.20 -10.56 -2.26
N ALA A 104 0.15 -11.40 -2.22
CA ALA A 104 -0.11 -12.30 -1.11
C ALA A 104 0.92 -13.44 -1.05
N GLY A 105 1.24 -13.89 0.16
CA GLY A 105 2.22 -14.93 0.42
C GLY A 105 3.50 -14.40 1.08
N VAL A 106 4.54 -15.23 1.01
CA VAL A 106 5.88 -14.93 1.55
C VAL A 106 6.73 -14.29 0.45
N CYS A 107 7.44 -13.21 0.78
CA CYS A 107 8.30 -12.48 -0.13
C CYS A 107 9.57 -12.04 0.58
N ASP A 108 10.72 -12.46 0.06
CA ASP A 108 12.03 -11.96 0.47
C ASP A 108 12.45 -10.85 -0.49
N TYR A 109 12.96 -9.74 0.05
CA TYR A 109 13.44 -8.59 -0.72
C TYR A 109 14.57 -7.86 -0.03
N VAL A 110 15.21 -6.99 -0.79
CA VAL A 110 16.32 -6.14 -0.39
C VAL A 110 15.88 -4.69 -0.50
N ILE A 111 16.19 -3.91 0.54
CA ILE A 111 16.17 -2.45 0.47
C ILE A 111 17.60 -2.00 0.16
N LEU A 112 17.78 -1.33 -0.97
CA LEU A 112 19.05 -0.70 -1.35
C LEU A 112 19.00 0.75 -0.89
N HIS A 113 19.74 1.05 0.16
CA HIS A 113 19.82 2.38 0.75
C HIS A 113 20.74 3.30 -0.08
N PRO A 114 20.59 4.64 0.03
CA PRO A 114 21.38 5.60 -0.75
C PRO A 114 22.90 5.44 -0.63
N GLU A 115 23.38 5.04 0.55
CA GLU A 115 24.79 4.79 0.87
C GLU A 115 25.33 3.44 0.34
N GLY A 116 24.49 2.65 -0.34
CA GLY A 116 24.84 1.34 -0.87
C GLY A 116 24.64 0.18 0.11
N PHE A 117 24.21 0.46 1.34
CA PHE A 117 23.83 -0.58 2.29
C PHE A 117 22.65 -1.40 1.76
N ARG A 118 22.75 -2.72 1.90
CA ARG A 118 21.75 -3.69 1.46
C ARG A 118 21.08 -4.31 2.67
N GLU A 119 19.81 -3.99 2.86
CA GLU A 119 19.05 -4.52 3.99
C GLU A 119 18.13 -5.64 3.53
N LEU A 120 18.34 -6.86 4.04
CA LEU A 120 17.47 -8.00 3.76
C LEU A 120 16.20 -7.92 4.60
N ARG A 121 15.07 -8.17 3.93
CA ARG A 121 13.74 -8.19 4.51
C ARG A 121 12.97 -9.42 4.06
N ARG A 122 12.14 -9.93 4.96
CA ARG A 122 11.08 -10.89 4.65
C ARG A 122 9.75 -10.27 5.00
N ARG A 123 8.77 -10.41 4.11
CA ARG A 123 7.40 -9.98 4.34
C ARG A 123 6.44 -11.14 4.07
N VAL A 124 5.42 -11.24 4.92
CA VAL A 124 4.27 -12.11 4.69
C VAL A 124 3.04 -11.23 4.58
N THR A 125 2.38 -11.27 3.43
CA THR A 125 1.16 -10.50 3.14
C THR A 125 -0.01 -11.47 2.99
N LEU A 126 -1.12 -11.15 3.65
CA LEU A 126 -2.36 -11.91 3.60
C LEU A 126 -3.45 -10.98 3.07
N GLU A 127 -4.27 -11.49 2.16
CA GLU A 127 -5.50 -10.81 1.77
C GLU A 127 -6.50 -10.87 2.93
N THR A 128 -7.25 -9.80 3.13
CA THR A 128 -8.39 -9.74 4.05
C THR A 128 -9.64 -9.37 3.25
N PRO A 129 -10.85 -9.59 3.80
CA PRO A 129 -12.09 -9.24 3.06
C PRO A 129 -12.16 -7.79 2.56
N GLY A 130 -11.47 -6.85 3.22
CA GLY A 130 -11.46 -5.44 2.87
C GLY A 130 -10.09 -4.87 2.50
N GLY A 131 -9.06 -5.71 2.32
CA GLY A 131 -7.71 -5.21 2.04
C GLY A 131 -6.62 -6.23 2.31
N LEU A 132 -5.62 -5.86 3.13
CA LEU A 132 -4.48 -6.71 3.43
C LEU A 132 -4.02 -6.62 4.89
N ALA A 133 -3.41 -7.68 5.36
CA ALA A 133 -2.65 -7.73 6.62
C ALA A 133 -1.24 -8.23 6.32
N TRP A 134 -0.26 -7.79 7.11
CA TRP A 134 1.12 -8.14 6.84
C TRP A 134 1.98 -8.19 8.10
N LYS A 135 3.07 -8.92 7.97
CA LYS A 135 4.15 -9.03 8.95
C LYS A 135 5.48 -8.90 8.21
N GLU A 136 6.44 -8.24 8.83
CA GLU A 136 7.74 -7.97 8.22
C GLU A 136 8.87 -8.26 9.21
N TRP A 137 9.93 -8.85 8.69
CA TRP A 137 11.12 -9.29 9.42
C TRP A 137 12.37 -8.70 8.78
N GLY A 138 13.31 -8.27 9.62
CA GLY A 138 14.69 -8.00 9.25
C GLY A 138 15.61 -9.13 9.72
N LEU A 139 16.91 -8.86 9.74
CA LEU A 139 17.92 -9.81 10.21
C LEU A 139 17.71 -10.22 11.68
N ASP A 140 17.33 -9.28 12.54
CA ASP A 140 17.17 -9.50 13.98
C ASP A 140 15.76 -9.98 14.38
N GLY A 141 14.96 -10.42 13.40
CA GLY A 141 13.61 -10.91 13.61
C GLY A 141 12.53 -9.91 13.20
N ARG A 142 11.35 -10.00 13.84
CA ARG A 142 10.15 -9.27 13.40
C ARG A 142 10.28 -7.79 13.72
N ILE A 143 10.20 -6.94 12.68
CA ILE A 143 10.35 -5.49 12.81
C ILE A 143 9.03 -4.74 12.75
N ALA A 144 8.05 -5.24 12.00
CA ALA A 144 6.78 -4.56 11.83
C ALA A 144 5.62 -5.51 11.54
N THR A 145 4.42 -5.07 11.89
CA THR A 145 3.16 -5.73 11.53
C THR A 145 2.12 -4.67 11.24
N GLY A 146 1.20 -4.93 10.32
CA GLY A 146 0.14 -3.97 10.04
C GLY A 146 -1.01 -4.55 9.24
N ALA A 147 -2.00 -3.69 8.99
CA ALA A 147 -3.10 -3.97 8.09
C ALA A 147 -3.53 -2.68 7.39
N LEU A 148 -4.08 -2.83 6.19
CA LEU A 148 -4.68 -1.76 5.41
C LEU A 148 -6.07 -2.22 4.96
N GLU A 149 -7.06 -1.36 5.14
CA GLU A 149 -8.30 -1.40 4.38
C GLU A 149 -8.09 -0.66 3.08
N LEU A 150 -8.59 -1.22 1.99
CA LEU A 150 -8.40 -0.72 0.64
C LEU A 150 -9.75 -0.38 0.02
N ASP A 151 -9.79 0.66 -0.80
CA ASP A 151 -10.97 0.95 -1.61
C ASP A 151 -11.04 0.08 -2.88
N ARG A 152 -12.06 0.33 -3.71
CA ARG A 152 -12.31 -0.38 -4.96
C ARG A 152 -11.18 -0.30 -5.99
N ILE A 153 -10.25 0.67 -5.87
CA ILE A 153 -9.08 0.76 -6.75
C ILE A 153 -7.82 0.21 -6.06
N GLY A 154 -7.92 -0.31 -4.84
CA GLY A 154 -6.78 -0.79 -4.06
C GLY A 154 -6.00 0.30 -3.34
N ALA A 155 -6.50 1.55 -3.33
CA ALA A 155 -5.88 2.64 -2.58
C ALA A 155 -6.26 2.58 -1.10
N ALA A 156 -5.36 3.01 -0.21
CA ALA A 156 -5.58 2.91 1.24
C ALA A 156 -6.78 3.76 1.68
N LEU A 157 -7.65 3.17 2.50
CA LEU A 157 -8.76 3.83 3.21
C LEU A 157 -8.39 4.09 4.66
N SER A 158 -7.90 3.06 5.32
CA SER A 158 -7.48 3.11 6.71
C SER A 158 -6.41 2.07 6.94
N GLY A 159 -5.71 2.17 8.06
CA GLY A 159 -4.70 1.20 8.40
C GLY A 159 -4.15 1.36 9.78
N TRP A 160 -3.34 0.38 10.15
CA TRP A 160 -2.49 0.50 11.32
C TRP A 160 -1.17 -0.22 11.08
N ARG A 161 -0.13 0.28 11.73
CA ARG A 161 1.19 -0.33 11.77
C ARG A 161 1.67 -0.37 13.22
N ARG A 162 2.30 -1.47 13.62
CA ARG A 162 3.07 -1.59 14.85
C ARG A 162 4.53 -1.81 14.50
N ASP A 163 5.38 -0.95 15.03
CA ASP A 163 6.82 -1.11 15.04
C ASP A 163 7.22 -1.96 16.27
N HIS A 164 7.95 -3.06 16.06
CA HIS A 164 8.29 -3.99 17.15
C HIS A 164 9.53 -3.58 17.93
N ARG A 165 10.35 -2.66 17.40
CA ARG A 165 11.54 -2.13 18.10
C ARG A 165 11.14 -1.10 19.15
N SER A 166 10.28 -0.16 18.78
CA SER A 166 9.77 0.90 19.65
C SER A 166 8.51 0.49 20.41
N GLY A 167 7.80 -0.53 19.95
CA GLY A 167 6.47 -0.89 20.44
C GLY A 167 5.36 0.05 19.94
N ARG A 168 5.71 1.15 19.26
CA ARG A 168 4.78 2.17 18.80
C ARG A 168 3.78 1.57 17.80
N ARG A 169 2.50 1.83 18.05
CA ARG A 169 1.42 1.57 17.10
C ARG A 169 0.94 2.92 16.58
N ILE A 170 0.73 3.01 15.27
CA ILE A 170 0.13 4.15 14.60
C ILE A 170 -1.06 3.64 13.82
N ARG A 171 -2.20 4.32 13.96
CA ARG A 171 -3.36 4.19 13.06
C ARG A 171 -3.37 5.36 12.09
N SER A 172 -3.86 5.11 10.89
CA SER A 172 -4.04 6.14 9.88
C SER A 172 -5.32 5.94 9.11
N ARG A 173 -5.84 7.02 8.55
CA ARG A 173 -7.03 7.03 7.71
C ARG A 173 -6.86 8.03 6.57
N ARG A 174 -7.46 7.71 5.44
CA ARG A 174 -7.59 8.63 4.33
C ARG A 174 -8.68 9.64 4.66
N ILE A 175 -8.31 10.92 4.63
CA ILE A 175 -9.24 12.04 4.87
C ILE A 175 -9.70 12.71 3.58
N LEU A 176 -8.96 12.51 2.47
CA LEU A 176 -9.34 13.03 1.16
C LEU A 176 -8.87 12.08 0.05
N MET A 177 -9.72 11.93 -0.98
CA MET A 177 -9.35 11.39 -2.28
C MET A 177 -10.02 12.26 -3.35
N ALA A 178 -9.21 12.87 -4.21
CA ALA A 178 -9.68 13.62 -5.37
C ALA A 178 -9.03 13.01 -6.62
N LEU A 179 -9.85 12.38 -7.46
CA LEU A 179 -9.41 11.83 -8.75
C LEU A 179 -9.68 12.86 -9.85
N ARG A 180 -8.75 12.95 -10.80
CA ARG A 180 -8.93 13.74 -12.03
C ARG A 180 -9.44 12.89 -13.18
#